data_AF-A0A2S3QQW1-F1
#
_entry.id   AF-A0A2S3QQW1-F1
#
_cell.length_a   1.000
_cell.length_b   1.000
_cell.length_c   1.000
_cell.angle_alpha   90.00
_cell.angle_beta   90.00
_cell.angle_gamma   90.00
#
_symmetry.space_group_name_H-M   'P 1'
#
loop_
_entity.id
_entity.type
_entity.pdbx_description
1 polymer ?
#
loop_
_entity_poly.entity_id
_entity_poly.type
_entity_poly.pdbx_seq_one_letter_code
_entity_poly.pdbx_strand_id
1 'polypeptide(L)'
;MKSYLILSVILFSNYIFSKELERLTPSQSYILTKNFNKESKPIMDALGSGDIVGNGSGLIEQNFSFAYLNLQRAIFNCLSNKYECQIDALEEAVLREINQLFINKIYMKRPLIFVSKEYAGEFFHNNDDMTARIAKTGFNQQSHIFINLEESEIIANDIPAMISILIHELGHQIGIISHSYLDQLGTKVRNQWDSNWQSYEIKIDELPLTLRLFSNAKSYISSNLSYSYDGKVKRLDHHIYKQLSCGDEEIVYGFNLSNGHWQRPNYNETKSIFRMNFWLDTYCESPTSQMRIKQNDLSIEFTFKDGEIQARAFIF
;
A
#
# COMPACT_ATOMS: atom_id res chain seq x y z
N MET A 1 16.68 -9.04 -47.40
CA MET A 1 15.79 -10.16 -47.02
C MET A 1 16.06 -10.75 -45.62
N LYS A 2 17.31 -10.82 -45.12
CA LYS A 2 17.58 -11.39 -43.77
C LYS A 2 17.00 -10.59 -42.58
N SER A 3 16.88 -9.26 -42.68
CA SER A 3 16.37 -8.43 -41.57
C SER A 3 14.85 -8.55 -41.32
N TYR A 4 14.06 -8.92 -42.33
CA TYR A 4 12.61 -9.11 -42.17
C TYR A 4 12.26 -10.38 -41.39
N LEU A 5 13.14 -11.39 -41.42
CA LEU A 5 12.92 -12.69 -40.78
C LEU A 5 13.24 -12.66 -39.28
N ILE A 6 14.13 -11.75 -38.85
CA ILE A 6 14.42 -11.53 -37.42
C ILE A 6 13.30 -10.74 -36.76
N LEU A 7 12.74 -9.74 -37.45
CA LEU A 7 11.64 -8.92 -36.92
C LEU A 7 10.35 -9.73 -36.76
N SER A 8 10.05 -10.66 -37.68
CA SER A 8 8.88 -11.54 -37.56
C SER A 8 8.99 -12.51 -36.39
N VAL A 9 10.17 -13.12 -36.15
CA VAL A 9 10.37 -14.03 -35.01
C VAL A 9 10.20 -13.31 -33.66
N ILE A 10 10.66 -12.06 -33.53
CA ILE A 10 10.48 -11.25 -32.32
C ILE A 10 9.01 -10.84 -32.12
N LEU A 11 8.27 -10.59 -33.19
CA LEU A 11 6.84 -10.28 -33.10
C LEU A 11 6.00 -11.50 -32.71
N PHE A 12 6.36 -12.71 -33.15
CA PHE A 12 5.64 -13.94 -32.78
C PHE A 12 6.00 -14.46 -31.38
N SER A 13 7.23 -14.26 -30.88
CA SER A 13 7.61 -14.70 -29.53
C SER A 13 6.87 -13.95 -28.42
N ASN A 14 6.39 -12.74 -28.68
CA ASN A 14 5.63 -11.96 -27.70
C ASN A 14 4.16 -12.40 -27.58
N TYR A 15 3.62 -13.19 -28.52
CA TYR A 15 2.24 -13.68 -28.46
C TYR A 15 2.08 -14.96 -27.64
N ILE A 16 3.14 -15.74 -27.45
CA ILE A 16 3.03 -17.11 -26.89
C ILE A 16 3.03 -17.12 -25.35
N PHE A 17 3.44 -16.03 -24.69
CA PHE A 17 3.27 -15.85 -23.25
C PHE A 17 2.19 -14.80 -22.93
N SER A 18 1.09 -14.82 -23.70
CA SER A 18 -0.10 -14.07 -23.34
C SER A 18 -0.59 -14.54 -21.97
N LYS A 19 -0.62 -13.60 -21.02
CA LYS A 19 -1.09 -13.73 -19.64
C LYS A 19 -2.57 -14.11 -19.63
N GLU A 20 -2.89 -15.37 -19.87
CA GLU A 20 -4.29 -15.75 -19.97
C GLU A 20 -4.93 -15.66 -18.58
N LEU A 21 -5.92 -14.77 -18.46
CA LEU A 21 -6.77 -14.70 -17.28
C LEU A 21 -7.59 -15.98 -17.22
N GLU A 22 -7.20 -16.88 -16.33
CA GLU A 22 -7.96 -18.10 -16.07
C GLU A 22 -8.82 -17.92 -14.82
N ARG A 23 -10.13 -18.20 -14.96
CA ARG A 23 -11.09 -18.16 -13.84
C ARG A 23 -11.68 -19.54 -13.59
N LEU A 24 -11.82 -19.85 -12.30
CA LEU A 24 -12.50 -21.04 -11.86
C LEU A 24 -13.99 -20.98 -12.17
N THR A 25 -14.55 -22.11 -12.58
CA THR A 25 -16.00 -22.29 -12.54
C THR A 25 -16.50 -22.33 -11.08
N PRO A 26 -17.78 -22.03 -10.83
CA PRO A 26 -18.34 -22.09 -9.47
C PRO A 26 -18.15 -23.45 -8.77
N SER A 27 -18.21 -24.55 -9.53
CA SER A 27 -18.00 -25.90 -8.98
C SER A 27 -16.54 -26.13 -8.57
N GLN A 28 -15.57 -25.70 -9.38
CA GLN A 28 -14.16 -25.78 -9.03
C GLN A 28 -13.82 -24.90 -7.81
N SER A 29 -14.31 -23.66 -7.78
CA SER A 29 -14.14 -22.75 -6.64
C SER A 29 -14.71 -23.36 -5.35
N TYR A 30 -15.89 -23.98 -5.41
CA TYR A 30 -16.48 -24.69 -4.27
C TYR A 30 -15.59 -25.84 -3.77
N ILE A 31 -15.11 -26.71 -4.67
CA ILE A 31 -14.25 -27.85 -4.31
C ILE A 31 -12.95 -27.36 -3.68
N LEU A 32 -12.27 -26.41 -4.31
CA LEU A 32 -11.00 -25.86 -3.82
C LEU A 32 -11.17 -25.14 -2.48
N THR A 33 -12.25 -24.37 -2.32
CA THR A 33 -12.58 -23.72 -1.04
C THR A 33 -12.83 -24.76 0.07
N LYS A 34 -13.56 -25.84 -0.24
CA LYS A 34 -13.81 -26.92 0.72
C LYS A 34 -12.50 -27.60 1.16
N ASN A 35 -11.59 -27.86 0.23
CA ASN A 35 -10.29 -28.43 0.54
C ASN A 35 -9.43 -27.47 1.37
N PHE A 36 -9.36 -26.20 0.97
CA PHE A 36 -8.65 -25.15 1.71
C PHE A 36 -9.18 -25.00 3.15
N ASN A 37 -10.50 -25.03 3.35
CA ASN A 37 -11.10 -24.96 4.68
C ASN A 37 -10.76 -26.19 5.54
N LYS A 38 -10.64 -27.36 4.92
CA LYS A 38 -10.21 -28.58 5.62
C LYS A 38 -8.75 -28.47 6.07
N GLU A 39 -7.87 -27.96 5.20
CA GLU A 39 -6.44 -27.77 5.48
C GLU A 39 -6.17 -26.66 6.51
N SER A 40 -6.92 -25.56 6.47
CA SER A 40 -6.74 -24.42 7.37
C SER A 40 -7.42 -24.59 8.73
N LYS A 41 -8.36 -25.55 8.86
CA LYS A 41 -9.11 -25.78 10.12
C LYS A 41 -8.20 -26.02 11.34
N PRO A 42 -7.16 -26.87 11.30
CA PRO A 42 -6.28 -27.07 12.46
C PRO A 42 -5.58 -25.79 12.92
N ILE A 43 -5.13 -24.96 11.97
CA ILE A 43 -4.51 -23.66 12.25
C ILE A 43 -5.51 -22.72 12.92
N MET A 44 -6.72 -22.64 12.37
CA MET A 44 -7.79 -21.80 12.93
C MET A 44 -8.24 -22.26 14.32
N ASP A 45 -8.31 -23.58 14.55
CA ASP A 45 -8.66 -24.14 15.86
C ASP A 45 -7.55 -23.85 16.90
N ALA A 46 -6.27 -23.90 16.50
CA ALA A 46 -5.13 -23.55 17.36
C ALA A 46 -5.11 -22.05 17.73
N LEU A 47 -5.25 -21.17 16.73
CA LEU A 47 -5.21 -19.71 16.91
C LEU A 47 -6.53 -19.10 17.45
N GLY A 48 -7.64 -19.85 17.34
CA GLY A 48 -8.98 -19.43 17.78
C GLY A 48 -9.22 -19.56 19.28
N SER A 49 -8.34 -20.26 20.01
CA SER A 49 -8.48 -20.59 21.44
C SER A 49 -8.35 -19.41 22.42
N GLY A 50 -8.30 -18.18 21.92
CA GLY A 50 -8.70 -16.99 22.68
C GLY A 50 -7.59 -16.27 23.43
N ASP A 51 -6.43 -16.87 23.66
CA ASP A 51 -5.38 -16.25 24.48
C ASP A 51 -3.98 -16.68 24.04
N ILE A 52 -3.37 -15.91 23.14
CA ILE A 52 -1.93 -15.65 23.26
C ILE A 52 -1.83 -14.32 24.01
N VAL A 53 -2.17 -14.32 25.31
CA VAL A 53 -1.93 -13.17 26.19
C VAL A 53 -0.43 -12.99 26.31
N GLY A 54 0.07 -11.80 25.95
CA GLY A 54 1.45 -11.41 26.22
C GLY A 54 2.35 -11.17 25.00
N ASN A 55 1.89 -11.44 23.77
CA ASN A 55 2.64 -11.09 22.56
C ASN A 55 2.12 -9.77 21.99
N GLY A 56 2.95 -8.72 22.07
CA GLY A 56 2.70 -7.49 21.31
C GLY A 56 2.71 -7.79 19.81
N SER A 57 1.99 -6.99 19.02
CA SER A 57 1.99 -7.14 17.56
C SER A 57 3.42 -6.98 17.03
N GLY A 58 3.95 -8.00 16.34
CA GLY A 58 5.22 -7.90 15.64
C GLY A 58 5.18 -6.89 14.50
N LEU A 59 6.35 -6.51 14.00
CA LEU A 59 6.51 -5.51 12.93
C LEU A 59 5.79 -5.94 11.65
N ILE A 60 5.86 -7.24 11.32
CA ILE A 60 5.25 -7.81 10.12
C ILE A 60 3.73 -7.69 10.19
N GLU A 61 3.12 -7.99 11.34
CA GLU A 61 1.68 -7.93 11.55
C GLU A 61 1.18 -6.49 11.46
N GLN A 62 1.92 -5.53 12.04
CA GLN A 62 1.62 -4.11 11.93
C GLN A 62 1.69 -3.64 10.48
N ASN A 63 2.72 -4.06 9.75
CA ASN A 63 2.99 -3.62 8.38
C ASN A 63 2.01 -4.23 7.37
N PHE A 64 1.66 -5.52 7.49
CA PHE A 64 0.60 -6.13 6.68
C PHE A 64 -0.76 -5.53 6.99
N SER A 65 -1.06 -5.25 8.26
CA SER A 65 -2.30 -4.56 8.64
C SER A 65 -2.35 -3.16 8.04
N PHE A 66 -1.25 -2.42 8.07
CA PHE A 66 -1.12 -1.12 7.42
C PHE A 66 -1.29 -1.22 5.90
N ALA A 67 -0.66 -2.20 5.24
CA ALA A 67 -0.82 -2.46 3.81
C ALA A 67 -2.29 -2.76 3.46
N TYR A 68 -2.96 -3.61 4.24
CA TYR A 68 -4.36 -3.97 4.05
C TYR A 68 -5.29 -2.75 4.19
N LEU A 69 -5.08 -1.91 5.20
CA LEU A 69 -5.86 -0.68 5.39
C LEU A 69 -5.64 0.34 4.26
N ASN A 70 -4.50 0.30 3.58
CA ASN A 70 -4.19 1.18 2.44
C ASN A 70 -4.52 0.55 1.07
N LEU A 71 -5.03 -0.68 1.03
CA LEU A 71 -5.22 -1.42 -0.21
C LEU A 71 -6.20 -0.73 -1.17
N GLN A 72 -7.34 -0.27 -0.65
CA GLN A 72 -8.32 0.47 -1.46
C GLN A 72 -7.70 1.71 -2.09
N ARG A 73 -6.83 2.41 -1.36
CA ARG A 73 -6.11 3.57 -1.86
C ARG A 73 -5.13 3.16 -2.97
N ALA A 74 -4.35 2.10 -2.77
CA ALA A 74 -3.43 1.60 -3.79
C ALA A 74 -4.15 1.22 -5.09
N ILE A 75 -5.29 0.52 -4.98
CA ILE A 75 -6.12 0.17 -6.14
C ILE A 75 -6.67 1.43 -6.81
N PHE A 76 -7.22 2.36 -6.03
CA PHE A 76 -7.76 3.61 -6.56
C PHE A 76 -6.70 4.42 -7.32
N ASN A 77 -5.49 4.56 -6.78
CA ASN A 77 -4.39 5.25 -7.44
C ASN A 77 -4.08 4.64 -8.82
N CYS A 78 -4.02 3.31 -8.90
CA CYS A 78 -3.80 2.60 -10.15
C CYS A 78 -4.96 2.79 -11.15
N LEU A 79 -6.20 2.70 -10.69
CA LEU A 79 -7.40 2.90 -11.53
C LEU A 79 -7.55 4.34 -12.04
N SER A 80 -7.15 5.34 -11.24
CA SER A 80 -7.19 6.76 -11.61
C SER A 80 -6.06 7.18 -12.53
N ASN A 81 -4.96 6.42 -12.56
CA ASN A 81 -3.79 6.70 -13.40
C ASN A 81 -3.37 5.48 -14.21
N LYS A 82 -4.32 4.94 -15.00
CA LYS A 82 -4.16 3.69 -15.76
C LYS A 82 -2.91 3.67 -16.65
N TYR A 83 -2.54 4.81 -17.23
CA TYR A 83 -1.36 4.94 -18.08
C TYR A 83 -0.06 4.73 -17.30
N GLU A 84 0.07 5.36 -16.13
CA GLU A 84 1.27 5.23 -15.28
C GLU A 84 1.32 3.85 -14.60
N CYS A 85 0.16 3.32 -14.18
CA CYS A 85 0.06 1.97 -13.63
C CYS A 85 0.20 0.88 -14.71
N GLN A 86 0.16 1.26 -15.99
CA GLN A 86 0.29 0.38 -17.14
C GLN A 86 -0.73 -0.78 -17.16
N ILE A 87 -1.98 -0.54 -16.74
CA ILE A 87 -3.04 -1.56 -16.75
C ILE A 87 -3.88 -1.51 -18.03
N ASP A 88 -4.28 -2.69 -18.52
CA ASP A 88 -5.24 -2.81 -19.62
C ASP A 88 -6.71 -2.86 -19.12
N ALA A 89 -7.66 -2.99 -20.05
CA ALA A 89 -9.09 -3.00 -19.71
C ALA A 89 -9.51 -4.24 -18.90
N LEU A 90 -8.83 -5.38 -19.09
CA LEU A 90 -9.10 -6.61 -18.37
C LEU A 90 -8.57 -6.52 -16.93
N GLU A 91 -7.34 -6.06 -16.78
CA GLU A 91 -6.70 -5.78 -15.49
C GLU A 91 -7.47 -4.71 -14.70
N GLU A 92 -7.99 -3.67 -15.36
CA GLU A 92 -8.88 -2.70 -14.74
C GLU A 92 -10.14 -3.35 -14.17
N ALA A 93 -10.83 -4.19 -14.96
CA ALA A 93 -12.03 -4.87 -14.52
C ALA A 93 -11.76 -5.76 -13.29
N VAL A 94 -10.64 -6.51 -13.31
CA VAL A 94 -10.19 -7.32 -12.18
C VAL A 94 -9.90 -6.46 -10.95
N LEU A 95 -9.19 -5.35 -11.07
CA LEU A 95 -8.91 -4.46 -9.93
C LEU A 95 -10.20 -3.87 -9.32
N ARG A 96 -11.21 -3.59 -10.14
CA ARG A 96 -12.53 -3.15 -9.64
C ARG A 96 -13.24 -4.25 -8.87
N GLU A 97 -13.19 -5.49 -9.33
CA GLU A 97 -13.73 -6.66 -8.61
C GLU A 97 -13.00 -6.88 -7.28
N ILE A 98 -11.65 -6.82 -7.27
CA ILE A 98 -10.84 -6.90 -6.04
C ILE A 98 -11.22 -5.79 -5.07
N ASN A 99 -11.37 -4.55 -5.55
CA ASN A 99 -11.78 -3.43 -4.70
C ASN A 99 -13.19 -3.61 -4.13
N GLN A 100 -14.14 -4.10 -4.93
CA GLN A 100 -15.48 -4.40 -4.46
C GLN A 100 -15.48 -5.52 -3.41
N LEU A 101 -14.68 -6.56 -3.62
CA LEU A 101 -14.47 -7.61 -2.64
C LEU A 101 -13.91 -7.04 -1.33
N PHE A 102 -12.87 -6.22 -1.40
CA PHE A 102 -12.28 -5.57 -0.22
C PHE A 102 -13.32 -4.76 0.56
N ILE A 103 -14.14 -3.95 -0.13
CA ILE A 103 -15.23 -3.17 0.49
C ILE A 103 -16.23 -4.10 1.20
N ASN A 104 -16.63 -5.20 0.56
CA ASN A 104 -17.56 -6.17 1.15
C ASN A 104 -16.98 -6.83 2.42
N LYS A 105 -15.66 -6.87 2.57
CA LYS A 105 -14.95 -7.47 3.71
C LYS A 105 -14.57 -6.47 4.80
N ILE A 106 -14.94 -5.19 4.69
CA ILE A 106 -14.49 -4.16 5.65
C ILE A 106 -14.89 -4.46 7.11
N TYR A 107 -15.98 -5.18 7.33
CA TYR A 107 -16.47 -5.58 8.66
C TYR A 107 -15.96 -6.96 9.13
N MET A 108 -15.12 -7.62 8.34
CA MET A 108 -14.52 -8.89 8.73
C MET A 108 -13.53 -8.64 9.88
N LYS A 109 -13.78 -9.25 11.05
CA LYS A 109 -12.99 -8.99 12.27
C LYS A 109 -11.50 -9.31 12.14
N ARG A 110 -11.16 -10.34 11.35
CA ARG A 110 -9.78 -10.85 11.18
C ARG A 110 -9.56 -11.25 9.72
N PRO A 111 -9.38 -10.29 8.79
CA PRO A 111 -9.17 -10.63 7.38
C PRO A 111 -7.81 -11.29 7.15
N LEU A 112 -6.82 -10.96 7.98
CA LEU A 112 -5.47 -11.53 7.99
C LEU A 112 -5.30 -12.45 9.20
N ILE A 113 -4.67 -13.60 9.00
CA ILE A 113 -4.30 -14.57 10.03
C ILE A 113 -2.79 -14.78 9.95
N PHE A 114 -2.06 -14.36 10.96
CA PHE A 114 -0.62 -14.51 11.03
C PHE A 114 -0.27 -15.85 11.65
N VAL A 115 0.55 -16.63 10.97
CA VAL A 115 0.87 -18.01 11.34
C VAL A 115 2.39 -18.16 11.42
N SER A 116 2.88 -18.61 12.58
CA SER A 116 4.26 -19.06 12.72
C SER A 116 4.43 -20.49 12.20
N LYS A 117 5.66 -20.86 11.89
CA LYS A 117 6.06 -22.18 11.40
C LYS A 117 5.59 -23.32 12.31
N GLU A 118 5.58 -23.11 13.62
CA GLU A 118 5.11 -24.09 14.62
C GLU A 118 3.67 -24.54 14.33
N TYR A 119 2.80 -23.60 13.97
CA TYR A 119 1.39 -23.90 13.68
C TYR A 119 1.14 -24.20 12.20
N ALA A 120 1.96 -23.67 11.31
CA ALA A 120 1.76 -23.81 9.87
C ALA A 120 2.02 -25.24 9.36
N GLY A 121 3.00 -25.95 9.93
CA GLY A 121 3.46 -27.22 9.36
C GLY A 121 3.81 -27.06 7.87
N GLU A 122 3.20 -27.88 7.01
CA GLU A 122 3.37 -27.82 5.55
C GLU A 122 2.33 -26.96 4.82
N PHE A 123 1.50 -26.19 5.53
CA PHE A 123 0.36 -25.46 4.94
C PHE A 123 0.77 -24.48 3.82
N PHE A 124 1.93 -23.86 3.94
CA PHE A 124 2.48 -22.91 2.95
C PHE A 124 3.37 -23.58 1.89
N HIS A 125 3.56 -24.89 1.94
CA HIS A 125 4.28 -25.64 0.92
C HIS A 125 3.28 -26.33 -0.02
N ASN A 126 3.51 -26.20 -1.32
CA ASN A 126 2.88 -27.06 -2.31
C ASN A 126 3.96 -28.00 -2.86
N ASN A 127 3.59 -29.24 -3.20
CA ASN A 127 4.53 -30.21 -3.75
C ASN A 127 5.21 -29.74 -5.04
N ASP A 128 4.58 -28.81 -5.76
CA ASP A 128 5.06 -28.25 -7.02
C ASP A 128 5.93 -26.99 -6.82
N ASP A 129 5.94 -26.41 -5.61
CA ASP A 129 6.68 -25.19 -5.30
C ASP A 129 8.00 -25.49 -4.61
N MET A 130 9.09 -24.87 -5.09
CA MET A 130 10.42 -25.05 -4.49
C MET A 130 10.58 -24.34 -3.14
N THR A 131 9.72 -23.37 -2.83
CA THR A 131 9.80 -22.54 -1.63
C THR A 131 8.42 -22.39 -1.00
N ALA A 132 8.38 -22.19 0.31
CA ALA A 132 7.17 -21.79 1.00
C ALA A 132 6.59 -20.50 0.40
N ARG A 133 5.27 -20.39 0.42
CA ARG A 133 4.56 -19.15 0.05
C ARG A 133 4.48 -18.19 1.23
N ILE A 134 4.59 -16.89 0.95
CA ILE A 134 4.47 -15.83 1.95
C ILE A 134 3.02 -15.70 2.45
N ALA A 135 2.05 -15.86 1.56
CA ALA A 135 0.64 -15.83 1.88
C ALA A 135 -0.12 -16.95 1.17
N LYS A 136 -1.29 -17.31 1.72
CA LYS A 136 -2.20 -18.28 1.11
C LYS A 136 -3.64 -17.97 1.50
N THR A 137 -4.56 -18.13 0.56
CA THR A 137 -5.99 -17.92 0.74
C THR A 137 -6.83 -18.99 0.04
N GLY A 138 -8.11 -19.09 0.40
CA GLY A 138 -9.10 -19.84 -0.36
C GLY A 138 -9.71 -19.03 -1.51
N PHE A 139 -10.48 -19.72 -2.36
CA PHE A 139 -11.15 -19.16 -3.54
C PHE A 139 -12.58 -18.65 -3.25
N ASN A 140 -12.79 -18.13 -2.04
CA ASN A 140 -14.08 -17.60 -1.59
C ASN A 140 -13.90 -16.20 -1.00
N GLN A 141 -14.87 -15.33 -1.28
CA GLN A 141 -14.94 -13.97 -0.77
C GLN A 141 -14.87 -13.86 0.77
N GLN A 142 -15.27 -14.89 1.52
CA GLN A 142 -15.22 -14.92 2.98
C GLN A 142 -13.93 -15.52 3.55
N SER A 143 -13.02 -16.04 2.71
CA SER A 143 -11.79 -16.66 3.17
C SER A 143 -10.87 -15.66 3.88
N HIS A 144 -10.17 -16.13 4.91
CA HIS A 144 -9.06 -15.41 5.52
C HIS A 144 -7.83 -15.48 4.63
N ILE A 145 -6.95 -14.47 4.73
CA ILE A 145 -5.61 -14.51 4.13
C ILE A 145 -4.64 -14.92 5.23
N PHE A 146 -3.98 -16.05 5.06
CA PHE A 146 -2.97 -16.54 5.99
C PHE A 146 -1.61 -16.00 5.59
N ILE A 147 -0.86 -15.44 6.53
CA ILE A 147 0.46 -14.85 6.35
C ILE A 147 1.49 -15.70 7.08
N ASN A 148 2.49 -16.19 6.35
CA ASN A 148 3.63 -16.92 6.88
C ASN A 148 4.60 -15.91 7.51
N LEU A 149 4.76 -15.93 8.83
CA LEU A 149 5.56 -14.93 9.54
C LEU A 149 7.06 -15.04 9.19
N GLU A 150 7.59 -16.25 9.12
CA GLU A 150 9.01 -16.51 8.85
C GLU A 150 9.39 -16.07 7.42
N GLU A 151 8.59 -16.46 6.43
CA GLU A 151 8.85 -16.06 5.03
C GLU A 151 8.57 -14.56 4.79
N SER A 152 7.84 -13.90 5.68
CA SER A 152 7.57 -12.46 5.59
C SER A 152 8.72 -11.59 6.11
N GLU A 153 9.70 -12.16 6.83
CA GLU A 153 10.83 -11.40 7.38
C GLU A 153 11.62 -10.65 6.30
N ILE A 154 11.79 -11.26 5.13
CA ILE A 154 12.53 -10.68 3.99
C ILE A 154 11.88 -9.41 3.43
N ILE A 155 10.58 -9.23 3.65
CA ILE A 155 9.81 -8.06 3.20
C ILE A 155 9.27 -7.25 4.38
N ALA A 156 9.78 -7.46 5.60
CA ALA A 156 9.21 -6.86 6.81
C ALA A 156 9.05 -5.33 6.71
N ASN A 157 9.91 -4.63 5.96
CA ASN A 157 9.86 -3.18 5.76
C ASN A 157 9.36 -2.74 4.36
N ASP A 158 8.90 -3.67 3.52
CA ASP A 158 8.46 -3.43 2.15
C ASP A 158 6.91 -3.48 2.06
N ILE A 159 6.26 -2.44 2.58
CA ILE A 159 4.80 -2.23 2.44
C ILE A 159 4.31 -2.38 0.99
N PRO A 160 5.00 -1.83 -0.03
CA PRO A 160 4.63 -2.02 -1.43
C PRO A 160 4.57 -3.50 -1.85
N ALA A 161 5.53 -4.33 -1.43
CA ALA A 161 5.47 -5.77 -1.66
C ALA A 161 4.29 -6.43 -0.95
N MET A 162 4.00 -6.04 0.31
CA MET A 162 2.83 -6.54 1.03
C MET A 162 1.52 -6.19 0.33
N ILE A 163 1.39 -4.98 -0.25
CA ILE A 163 0.25 -4.60 -1.08
C ILE A 163 0.12 -5.53 -2.29
N SER A 164 1.23 -5.80 -3.00
CA SER A 164 1.25 -6.73 -4.15
C SER A 164 0.73 -8.12 -3.76
N ILE A 165 1.19 -8.65 -2.63
CA ILE A 165 0.74 -9.95 -2.10
C ILE A 165 -0.76 -9.91 -1.78
N LEU A 166 -1.24 -8.86 -1.12
CA LEU A 166 -2.68 -8.76 -0.79
C LEU A 166 -3.56 -8.66 -2.04
N ILE A 167 -3.11 -7.98 -3.10
CA ILE A 167 -3.80 -7.97 -4.41
C ILE A 167 -3.85 -9.39 -4.99
N HIS A 168 -2.75 -10.13 -4.91
CA HIS A 168 -2.70 -11.51 -5.37
C HIS A 168 -3.72 -12.38 -4.63
N GLU A 169 -3.70 -12.37 -3.31
CA GLU A 169 -4.60 -13.20 -2.49
C GLU A 169 -6.08 -12.83 -2.72
N LEU A 170 -6.41 -11.54 -2.81
CA LEU A 170 -7.78 -11.13 -3.11
C LEU A 170 -8.21 -11.49 -4.53
N GLY A 171 -7.27 -11.55 -5.47
CA GLY A 171 -7.50 -12.08 -6.82
C GLY A 171 -7.96 -13.54 -6.83
N HIS A 172 -7.36 -14.39 -5.99
CA HIS A 172 -7.84 -15.76 -5.79
C HIS A 172 -9.26 -15.80 -5.21
N GLN A 173 -9.58 -14.91 -4.28
CA GLN A 173 -10.91 -14.88 -3.66
C GLN A 173 -12.04 -14.45 -4.61
N ILE A 174 -11.72 -13.80 -5.74
CA ILE A 174 -12.66 -13.54 -6.85
C ILE A 174 -12.59 -14.62 -7.96
N GLY A 175 -11.86 -15.71 -7.73
CA GLY A 175 -11.85 -16.91 -8.57
C GLY A 175 -10.77 -16.95 -9.65
N ILE A 176 -9.78 -16.06 -9.63
CA ILE A 176 -8.65 -16.09 -10.58
C ILE A 176 -7.64 -17.13 -10.10
N ILE A 177 -7.26 -18.09 -10.94
CA ILE A 177 -6.30 -19.16 -10.57
C ILE A 177 -4.86 -18.84 -11.01
N SER A 178 -4.69 -18.04 -12.06
CA SER A 178 -3.37 -17.77 -12.63
C SER A 178 -2.49 -16.93 -11.69
N HIS A 179 -1.52 -17.57 -11.01
CA HIS A 179 -0.54 -16.88 -10.16
C HIS A 179 0.24 -15.81 -10.95
N SER A 180 0.71 -16.15 -12.15
CA SER A 180 1.51 -15.25 -12.98
C SER A 180 0.77 -13.95 -13.34
N TYR A 181 -0.53 -14.05 -13.64
CA TYR A 181 -1.37 -12.90 -13.90
C TYR A 181 -1.52 -12.02 -12.65
N LEU A 182 -1.79 -12.64 -11.50
CA LEU A 182 -1.99 -11.95 -10.22
C LEU A 182 -0.70 -11.29 -9.71
N ASP A 183 0.45 -11.94 -9.85
CA ASP A 183 1.77 -11.40 -9.50
C ASP A 183 2.10 -10.16 -10.31
N GLN A 184 1.81 -10.19 -11.61
CA GLN A 184 2.04 -9.05 -12.49
C GLN A 184 1.08 -7.90 -12.20
N LEU A 185 -0.20 -8.20 -11.92
CA LEU A 185 -1.16 -7.19 -11.53
C LEU A 185 -0.76 -6.54 -10.20
N GLY A 186 -0.38 -7.35 -9.21
CA GLY A 186 0.16 -6.88 -7.93
C GLY A 186 1.41 -6.01 -8.10
N THR A 187 2.33 -6.42 -8.99
CA THR A 187 3.55 -5.66 -9.30
C THR A 187 3.23 -4.28 -9.90
N LYS A 188 2.23 -4.19 -10.80
CA LYS A 188 1.79 -2.89 -11.36
C LYS A 188 1.24 -1.97 -10.27
N VAL A 189 0.37 -2.49 -9.39
CA VAL A 189 -0.18 -1.74 -8.26
C VAL A 189 0.94 -1.29 -7.30
N ARG A 190 1.89 -2.19 -7.00
CA ARG A 190 3.08 -1.90 -6.20
C ARG A 190 3.90 -0.76 -6.80
N ASN A 191 4.26 -0.84 -8.08
CA ASN A 191 5.08 0.18 -8.74
C ASN A 191 4.39 1.55 -8.74
N GLN A 192 3.07 1.57 -8.96
CA GLN A 192 2.29 2.81 -8.87
C GLN A 192 2.19 3.34 -7.43
N TRP A 193 2.14 2.45 -6.43
CA TRP A 193 2.20 2.87 -5.03
C TRP A 193 3.55 3.49 -4.70
N ASP A 194 4.64 2.86 -5.15
CA ASP A 194 6.02 3.35 -4.97
C ASP A 194 6.26 4.69 -5.66
N SER A 195 5.74 4.91 -6.87
CA SER A 195 5.90 6.19 -7.59
C SER A 195 5.22 7.37 -6.90
N ASN A 196 4.22 7.11 -6.05
CA ASN A 196 3.54 8.15 -5.27
C ASN A 196 4.31 8.57 -4.00
N TRP A 197 5.38 7.85 -3.64
CA TRP A 197 6.27 8.24 -2.56
C TRP A 197 7.39 9.13 -3.06
N GLN A 198 7.48 10.33 -2.48
CA GLN A 198 8.60 11.24 -2.65
C GLN A 198 9.38 11.30 -1.33
N SER A 199 10.69 11.12 -1.41
CA SER A 199 11.58 11.26 -0.25
C SER A 199 12.48 12.47 -0.45
N TYR A 200 12.52 13.34 0.56
CA TYR A 200 13.38 14.51 0.60
C TYR A 200 14.33 14.36 1.78
N GLU A 201 15.62 14.32 1.51
CA GLU A 201 16.64 14.09 2.54
C GLU A 201 17.56 15.29 2.68
N ILE A 202 17.91 15.61 3.92
CA ILE A 202 18.96 16.56 4.27
C ILE A 202 19.74 16.03 5.48
N LYS A 203 21.04 16.28 5.55
CA LYS A 203 21.89 15.86 6.67
C LYS A 203 21.99 16.94 7.74
N ILE A 204 21.99 16.50 9.00
CA ILE A 204 22.09 17.34 10.20
C ILE A 204 23.05 16.62 11.14
N ASP A 205 24.25 17.18 11.35
CA ASP A 205 25.30 16.55 12.14
C ASP A 205 25.55 15.09 11.75
N GLU A 206 25.69 14.84 10.44
CA GLU A 206 25.82 13.52 9.80
C GLU A 206 24.60 12.58 9.88
N LEU A 207 23.56 12.92 10.64
CA LEU A 207 22.31 12.16 10.69
C LEU A 207 21.34 12.63 9.60
N PRO A 208 20.70 11.71 8.84
CA PRO A 208 19.71 12.09 7.85
C PRO A 208 18.38 12.49 8.52
N LEU A 209 17.88 13.67 8.15
CA LEU A 209 16.48 14.03 8.27
C LEU A 209 15.80 13.68 6.95
N THR A 210 14.96 12.65 6.96
CA THR A 210 14.24 12.19 5.78
C THR A 210 12.77 12.55 5.91
N LEU A 211 12.26 13.35 4.99
CA LEU A 211 10.84 13.67 4.86
C LEU A 211 10.23 12.79 3.77
N ARG A 212 9.18 12.02 4.11
CA ARG A 212 8.46 11.14 3.19
C ARG A 212 7.07 11.71 2.94
N LEU A 213 6.81 12.03 1.69
CA LEU A 213 5.52 12.49 1.19
C LEU A 213 4.89 11.37 0.36
N PHE A 214 3.69 10.97 0.74
CA PHE A 214 2.79 10.24 -0.13
C PHE A 214 1.72 11.21 -0.62
N SER A 215 1.80 11.62 -1.89
CA SER A 215 0.84 12.53 -2.53
C SER A 215 -0.03 11.79 -3.52
N ASN A 216 -1.33 12.09 -3.55
CA ASN A 216 -2.19 11.69 -4.66
C ASN A 216 -3.07 12.86 -5.11
N ALA A 217 -2.55 13.63 -6.07
CA ALA A 217 -3.23 14.79 -6.63
C ALA A 217 -4.55 14.45 -7.36
N LYS A 218 -4.75 13.19 -7.78
CA LYS A 218 -5.87 12.80 -8.66
C LYS A 218 -7.08 12.24 -7.92
N SER A 219 -6.99 12.01 -6.61
CA SER A 219 -8.02 11.30 -5.84
C SER A 219 -8.73 12.14 -4.78
N TYR A 220 -8.39 13.41 -4.63
CA TYR A 220 -8.83 14.26 -3.51
C TYR A 220 -8.51 13.65 -2.12
N ILE A 221 -7.56 12.70 -2.05
CA ILE A 221 -7.17 12.05 -0.81
C ILE A 221 -6.07 12.88 -0.16
N SER A 222 -6.18 13.07 1.16
CA SER A 222 -5.15 13.73 1.94
C SER A 222 -3.77 13.11 1.74
N SER A 223 -2.81 13.96 1.38
CA SER A 223 -1.40 13.59 1.39
C SER A 223 -0.95 13.13 2.78
N ASN A 224 -0.07 12.14 2.83
CA ASN A 224 0.56 11.73 4.08
C ASN A 224 1.99 12.26 4.11
N LEU A 225 2.28 13.12 5.07
CA LEU A 225 3.62 13.65 5.29
C LEU A 225 4.14 13.12 6.63
N SER A 226 5.32 12.53 6.60
CA SER A 226 6.04 12.08 7.80
C SER A 226 7.52 12.40 7.68
N TYR A 227 8.20 12.54 8.82
CA TYR A 227 9.65 12.64 8.85
C TYR A 227 10.26 11.54 9.70
N SER A 228 11.48 11.15 9.37
CA SER A 228 12.34 10.28 10.16
C SER A 228 13.62 11.02 10.52
N TYR A 229 14.00 10.97 11.79
CA TYR A 229 15.29 11.46 12.29
C TYR A 229 15.74 10.56 13.43
N ASP A 230 17.01 10.12 13.40
CA ASP A 230 17.56 9.18 14.40
C ASP A 230 16.68 7.91 14.55
N GLY A 231 16.24 7.36 13.41
CA GLY A 231 15.38 6.18 13.34
C GLY A 231 13.93 6.38 13.82
N LYS A 232 13.57 7.56 14.34
CA LYS A 232 12.21 7.85 14.86
C LYS A 232 11.36 8.48 13.77
N VAL A 233 10.25 7.82 13.43
CA VAL A 233 9.26 8.33 12.46
C VAL A 233 8.15 9.10 13.18
N LYS A 234 7.83 10.29 12.69
CA LYS A 234 6.73 11.13 13.18
C LYS A 234 5.86 11.62 12.02
N ARG A 235 4.55 11.55 12.20
CA ARG A 235 3.54 11.99 11.23
C ARG A 235 3.23 13.48 11.40
N LEU A 236 3.04 14.19 10.29
CA LEU A 236 2.75 15.63 10.24
C LEU A 236 1.35 15.95 9.72
N ASP A 237 0.65 14.98 9.12
CA ASP A 237 -0.64 15.18 8.48
C ASP A 237 -1.71 15.76 9.41
N HIS A 238 -1.81 15.28 10.66
CA HIS A 238 -2.74 15.83 11.64
C HIS A 238 -2.43 17.30 12.01
N HIS A 239 -1.14 17.67 12.06
CA HIS A 239 -0.73 19.03 12.34
C HIS A 239 -1.04 19.99 11.20
N ILE A 240 -0.91 19.51 9.96
CA ILE A 240 -1.31 20.27 8.76
C ILE A 240 -2.82 20.40 8.72
N TYR A 241 -3.56 19.29 8.88
CA TYR A 241 -5.02 19.25 8.78
C TYR A 241 -5.70 20.23 9.74
N LYS A 242 -5.20 20.35 10.97
CA LYS A 242 -5.71 21.30 11.97
C LYS A 242 -5.59 22.78 11.58
N GLN A 243 -4.69 23.11 10.66
CA GLN A 243 -4.49 24.48 10.19
C GLN A 243 -5.29 24.78 8.91
N LEU A 244 -5.88 23.76 8.29
CA LEU A 244 -6.69 23.94 7.08
C LEU A 244 -8.03 24.56 7.43
N SER A 245 -8.49 25.44 6.54
CA SER A 245 -9.80 26.07 6.63
C SER A 245 -10.41 26.26 5.24
N CYS A 246 -11.72 26.03 5.17
CA CYS A 246 -12.56 26.29 4.01
C CYS A 246 -13.51 27.47 4.31
N GLY A 247 -14.45 27.78 3.41
CA GLY A 247 -15.48 28.80 3.66
C GLY A 247 -16.44 28.41 4.79
N ASP A 248 -17.25 29.36 5.25
CA ASP A 248 -18.08 29.21 6.47
C ASP A 248 -19.03 28.00 6.45
N GLU A 249 -19.49 27.57 5.27
CA GLU A 249 -20.39 26.42 5.11
C GLU A 249 -19.71 25.18 4.49
N GLU A 250 -18.41 25.27 4.21
CA GLU A 250 -17.66 24.18 3.59
C GLU A 250 -16.88 23.38 4.64
N ILE A 251 -16.71 22.09 4.38
CA ILE A 251 -15.84 21.24 5.19
C ILE A 251 -14.51 20.99 4.48
N VAL A 252 -13.43 20.87 5.25
CA VAL A 252 -12.16 20.36 4.73
C VAL A 252 -12.37 18.88 4.43
N TYR A 253 -12.31 18.51 3.15
CA TYR A 253 -12.37 17.12 2.70
C TYR A 253 -10.98 16.46 2.74
N GLY A 254 -9.96 17.21 2.35
CA GLY A 254 -8.58 16.74 2.33
C GLY A 254 -7.59 17.78 1.82
N PHE A 255 -6.36 17.36 1.56
CA PHE A 255 -5.34 18.23 0.98
C PHE A 255 -4.30 17.47 0.16
N ASN A 256 -3.66 18.14 -0.79
CA ASN A 256 -2.54 17.59 -1.52
C ASN A 256 -1.30 18.49 -1.41
N LEU A 257 -0.14 17.85 -1.26
CA LEU A 257 1.15 18.53 -1.26
C LEU A 257 1.88 18.23 -2.55
N SER A 258 2.52 19.25 -3.13
CA SER A 258 3.36 19.09 -4.31
C SER A 258 4.54 20.06 -4.29
N ASN A 259 5.46 19.91 -5.24
CA ASN A 259 6.62 20.78 -5.41
C ASN A 259 7.47 20.97 -4.13
N GLY A 260 7.74 19.86 -3.44
CA GLY A 260 8.53 19.87 -2.22
C GLY A 260 9.97 20.31 -2.48
N HIS A 261 10.47 21.29 -1.72
CA HIS A 261 11.87 21.71 -1.80
C HIS A 261 12.40 22.26 -0.47
N TRP A 262 13.66 21.93 -0.18
CA TRP A 262 14.38 22.46 0.97
C TRP A 262 14.80 23.91 0.73
N GLN A 263 14.57 24.77 1.72
CA GLN A 263 15.24 26.06 1.80
C GLN A 263 16.66 25.90 2.33
N ARG A 264 17.51 26.90 2.04
CA ARG A 264 18.84 26.96 2.63
C ARG A 264 18.74 26.96 4.17
N PRO A 265 19.40 26.04 4.88
CA PRO A 265 19.35 26.00 6.33
C PRO A 265 19.88 27.28 6.97
N ASN A 266 19.33 27.64 8.12
CA ASN A 266 19.79 28.77 8.93
C ASN A 266 20.42 28.23 10.22
N TYR A 267 21.69 28.54 10.43
CA TYR A 267 22.47 28.11 11.58
C TYR A 267 22.75 29.30 12.50
N ASN A 268 22.53 29.12 13.80
CA ASN A 268 23.15 29.96 14.82
C ASN A 268 23.90 29.07 15.83
N GLU A 269 24.60 29.68 16.79
CA GLU A 269 25.41 28.96 17.79
C GLU A 269 24.65 27.95 18.66
N THR A 270 23.31 28.04 18.75
CA THR A 270 22.46 27.29 19.69
C THR A 270 21.30 26.54 19.02
N LYS A 271 21.01 26.81 17.75
CA LYS A 271 19.90 26.22 17.01
C LYS A 271 20.19 26.15 15.51
N SER A 272 19.73 25.07 14.91
CA SER A 272 19.70 24.89 13.46
C SER A 272 18.25 24.84 13.01
N ILE A 273 17.89 25.62 11.99
CA ILE A 273 16.54 25.69 11.44
C ILE A 273 16.56 25.23 9.99
N PHE A 274 15.77 24.22 9.69
CA PHE A 274 15.57 23.68 8.35
C PHE A 274 14.13 23.89 7.94
N ARG A 275 13.89 24.30 6.69
CA ARG A 275 12.54 24.51 6.19
C ARG A 275 12.33 23.75 4.89
N MET A 276 11.23 23.04 4.82
CA MET A 276 10.74 22.38 3.61
C MET A 276 9.46 23.06 3.17
N ASN A 277 9.41 23.55 1.94
CA ASN A 277 8.23 24.19 1.39
C ASN A 277 7.50 23.27 0.41
N PHE A 278 6.18 23.40 0.34
CA PHE A 278 5.28 22.70 -0.56
C PHE A 278 4.23 23.67 -1.09
N TRP A 279 3.75 23.41 -2.30
CA TRP A 279 2.44 23.88 -2.72
C TRP A 279 1.37 23.03 -2.05
N LEU A 280 0.33 23.68 -1.51
CA LEU A 280 -0.75 23.07 -0.76
C LEU A 280 -2.09 23.34 -1.45
N ASP A 281 -2.70 22.29 -1.99
CA ASP A 281 -4.06 22.32 -2.51
C ASP A 281 -5.02 21.76 -1.44
N THR A 282 -5.86 22.60 -0.84
CA THR A 282 -6.89 22.19 0.11
C THR A 282 -8.19 21.89 -0.62
N TYR A 283 -8.77 20.72 -0.39
CA TYR A 283 -10.03 20.28 -0.98
C TYR A 283 -11.17 20.62 -0.02
N CYS A 284 -12.07 21.50 -0.46
CA CYS A 284 -13.23 21.97 0.28
C CYS A 284 -14.51 21.40 -0.34
N GLU A 285 -15.34 20.74 0.46
CA GLU A 285 -16.65 20.22 0.03
C GLU A 285 -17.76 21.14 0.54
N SER A 286 -18.61 21.62 -0.39
CA SER A 286 -19.80 22.41 -0.05
C SER A 286 -20.94 21.53 0.48
N PRO A 287 -22.00 22.13 1.07
CA PRO A 287 -23.22 21.38 1.44
C PRO A 287 -23.92 20.68 0.26
N THR A 288 -23.60 21.08 -0.98
CA THR A 288 -24.11 20.49 -2.23
C THR A 288 -23.17 19.43 -2.82
N SER A 289 -22.16 18.98 -2.07
CA SER A 289 -21.11 18.05 -2.51
C SER A 289 -20.33 18.53 -3.73
N GLN A 290 -20.23 19.85 -3.93
CA GLN A 290 -19.34 20.43 -4.91
C GLN A 290 -17.94 20.59 -4.31
N MET A 291 -16.93 20.11 -5.04
CA MET A 291 -15.54 20.21 -4.64
C MET A 291 -14.93 21.52 -5.15
N ARG A 292 -14.34 22.30 -4.24
CA ARG A 292 -13.55 23.49 -4.55
C ARG A 292 -12.13 23.31 -4.06
N ILE A 293 -11.16 23.79 -4.83
CA ILE A 293 -9.74 23.75 -4.44
C ILE A 293 -9.32 25.13 -3.96
N LYS A 294 -8.75 25.22 -2.76
CA LYS A 294 -8.11 26.41 -2.20
C LYS A 294 -6.61 26.19 -2.18
N GLN A 295 -5.87 27.00 -2.93
CA GLN A 295 -4.41 26.89 -3.05
C GLN A 295 -3.74 27.81 -2.03
N ASN A 296 -2.75 27.30 -1.32
CA ASN A 296 -1.89 28.03 -0.38
C ASN A 296 -0.47 27.47 -0.50
N ASP A 297 0.47 28.07 0.20
CA ASP A 297 1.78 27.48 0.41
C ASP A 297 1.88 26.88 1.82
N LEU A 298 2.68 25.83 1.97
CA LEU A 298 2.98 25.19 3.25
C LEU A 298 4.48 25.20 3.48
N SER A 299 4.91 25.64 4.66
CA SER A 299 6.29 25.48 5.13
C SER A 299 6.31 24.60 6.38
N ILE A 300 7.14 23.56 6.35
CA ILE A 300 7.46 22.74 7.50
C ILE A 300 8.82 23.18 8.02
N GLU A 301 8.84 23.73 9.23
CA GLU A 301 10.06 24.12 9.93
C GLU A 301 10.47 23.04 10.93
N PHE A 302 11.72 22.60 10.82
CA PHE A 302 12.38 21.74 11.78
C PHE A 302 13.38 22.59 12.57
N THR A 303 13.13 22.74 13.87
CA THR A 303 14.04 23.39 14.81
C THR A 303 14.80 22.32 15.59
N PHE A 304 16.12 22.40 15.54
CA PHE A 304 17.03 21.55 16.30
C PHE A 304 17.63 22.34 17.44
N LYS A 305 17.46 21.84 18.66
CA LYS A 305 18.00 22.45 19.87
C LYS A 305 18.26 21.35 20.89
N ASP A 306 19.46 21.35 21.48
CA ASP A 306 19.85 20.41 22.55
C ASP A 306 19.68 18.92 22.16
N GLY A 307 19.91 18.58 20.88
CA GLY A 307 19.76 17.22 20.36
C GLY A 307 18.30 16.80 20.07
N GLU A 308 17.32 17.66 20.33
CA GLU A 308 15.92 17.40 20.03
C GLU A 308 15.46 18.09 18.74
N ILE A 309 14.59 17.40 17.99
CA ILE A 309 13.93 17.92 16.80
C ILE A 309 12.46 18.26 17.10
N GLN A 310 12.06 19.48 16.78
CA GLN A 310 10.67 19.93 16.79
C GLN A 310 10.25 20.34 15.37
N ALA A 311 9.11 19.82 14.91
CA ALA A 311 8.54 20.16 13.62
C ALA A 311 7.29 21.05 13.79
N ARG A 312 7.16 22.10 12.99
CA ARG A 312 6.00 22.99 12.95
C ARG A 312 5.59 23.24 11.50
N ALA A 313 4.29 23.22 11.24
CA ALA A 313 3.71 23.55 9.95
C ALA A 313 3.20 24.99 9.96
N PHE A 314 3.38 25.71 8.85
CA PHE A 314 2.88 27.07 8.63
C PHE A 314 2.22 27.13 7.26
N ILE A 315 0.96 27.58 7.20
CA ILE A 315 0.22 27.81 5.96
C ILE A 315 0.13 29.31 5.71
N PHE A 316 0.44 29.75 4.49
CA PHE A 316 0.47 31.16 4.11
C PHE A 316 -0.10 31.43 2.72
#